data_AF-A0A015K3V8-F1
#
_entry.id   AF-A0A015K3V8-F1
#
_cell.length_a   1.000
_cell.length_b   1.000
_cell.length_c   1.000
_cell.angle_alpha   90.00
_cell.angle_beta   90.00
_cell.angle_gamma   90.00
#
_symmetry.space_group_name_H-M   'P 1'
#
loop_
_entity.id
_entity.type
_entity.pdbx_description
1 polymer ?
#
loop_
_entity_poly.entity_id
_entity_poly.type
_entity_poly.pdbx_seq_one_letter_code
_entity_poly.pdbx_strand_id
1 'polypeptide(L)'
;MKITNKPSKKLRNLWKRVNYNKYQLHVTISSVDSITKSEEIDDKVVYMNDLEKRKEAYGICGECNEPGTGEEWCQPCNAERFKENFKNWTSGNNDIDELIQYSQLNYKMS
;
A
#
# COMPACT_ATOMS: atom_id res chain seq x y z
N MET A 1 24.08 -21.09 -4.10
CA MET A 1 23.66 -19.76 -4.59
C MET A 1 23.94 -18.74 -3.50
N LYS A 2 24.77 -17.73 -3.78
CA LYS A 2 25.02 -16.63 -2.83
C LYS A 2 23.79 -15.71 -2.90
N ILE A 3 22.97 -15.70 -1.86
CA ILE A 3 21.96 -14.66 -1.69
C ILE A 3 22.74 -13.40 -1.31
N THR A 4 23.04 -12.56 -2.30
CA THR A 4 23.59 -11.24 -2.02
C THR A 4 22.45 -10.40 -1.49
N ASN A 5 22.37 -10.26 -0.16
CA ASN A 5 21.65 -9.19 0.50
C ASN A 5 22.32 -7.87 0.09
N LYS A 6 21.92 -7.34 -1.07
CA LYS A 6 22.27 -5.99 -1.48
C LYS A 6 21.49 -5.07 -0.55
N PRO A 7 22.12 -4.21 0.26
CA PRO A 7 21.39 -3.19 0.98
C PRO A 7 20.80 -2.28 -0.10
N SER A 8 19.50 -2.36 -0.35
CA SER A 8 18.84 -1.29 -1.09
C SER A 8 19.04 -0.06 -0.21
N LYS A 9 19.85 0.90 -0.68
CA LYS A 9 19.92 2.20 -0.02
C LYS A 9 18.50 2.73 -0.07
N LYS A 10 17.80 2.68 1.07
CA LYS A 10 16.45 3.23 1.22
C LYS A 10 16.54 4.70 0.82
N LEU A 11 16.01 5.01 -0.36
CA LEU A 11 16.03 6.38 -0.86
C LEU A 11 15.02 7.19 -0.03
N ARG A 12 15.22 8.50 0.02
CA ARG A 12 14.25 9.39 0.67
C ARG A 12 12.96 9.35 -0.15
N ASN A 13 11.82 9.28 0.54
CA ASN A 13 10.51 9.42 -0.10
C ASN A 13 10.38 10.77 -0.82
N LEU A 14 9.78 10.76 -2.00
CA LEU A 14 9.47 11.95 -2.78
C LEU A 14 7.95 12.17 -2.80
N TRP A 15 7.34 12.18 -1.62
CA TRP A 15 5.90 12.35 -1.46
C TRP A 15 5.43 13.70 -2.00
N LYS A 16 4.20 13.72 -2.51
CA LYS A 16 3.49 14.94 -2.88
C LYS A 16 2.38 15.19 -1.86
N ARG A 17 2.17 16.46 -1.54
CA ARG A 17 1.01 16.88 -0.75
C ARG A 17 -0.23 16.66 -1.61
N VAL A 18 -1.15 15.83 -1.13
CA VAL A 18 -2.35 15.48 -1.88
C VAL A 18 -3.28 16.69 -1.95
N ASN A 19 -3.76 16.99 -3.16
CA ASN A 19 -4.84 17.96 -3.35
C ASN A 19 -6.18 17.23 -3.28
N TYR A 20 -6.85 17.27 -2.14
CA TYR A 20 -8.13 16.58 -1.93
C TYR A 20 -9.28 17.09 -2.80
N ASN A 21 -9.14 18.26 -3.43
CA ASN A 21 -10.11 18.74 -4.42
C ASN A 21 -9.92 18.06 -5.79
N LYS A 22 -8.70 17.57 -6.07
CA LYS A 22 -8.32 16.96 -7.36
C LYS A 22 -8.17 15.44 -7.29
N TYR A 23 -7.80 14.88 -6.14
CA TYR A 23 -7.52 13.45 -5.99
C TYR A 23 -8.18 12.88 -4.74
N GLN A 24 -8.46 11.59 -4.78
CA GLN A 24 -8.78 10.80 -3.60
C GLN A 24 -7.55 10.66 -2.67
N LEU A 25 -7.78 10.19 -1.44
CA LEU A 25 -6.72 9.97 -0.45
C LEU A 25 -5.82 8.78 -0.82
N HIS A 26 -6.41 7.77 -1.46
CA HIS A 26 -5.73 6.54 -1.88
C HIS A 26 -6.25 6.05 -3.22
N VAL A 27 -5.53 5.09 -3.80
CA VAL A 27 -5.92 4.47 -5.06
C VAL A 27 -7.20 3.65 -4.94
N THR A 28 -7.93 3.56 -6.03
CA THR A 28 -9.02 2.61 -6.24
C THR A 28 -8.48 1.38 -6.98
N ILE A 29 -8.78 0.20 -6.47
CA ILE A 29 -8.52 -1.07 -7.17
C ILE A 29 -9.69 -1.24 -8.15
N SER A 30 -9.43 -1.25 -9.45
CA SER A 30 -10.51 -1.45 -10.43
C SER A 30 -11.09 -2.85 -10.23
N SER A 31 -12.35 -2.95 -9.79
CA SER A 31 -13.11 -4.16 -10.07
C SER A 31 -13.42 -4.17 -11.57
N VAL A 32 -13.35 -5.33 -12.21
CA VAL A 32 -13.68 -5.49 -13.64
C VAL A 32 -15.09 -4.97 -13.98
N ASP A 33 -15.97 -4.90 -12.98
CA ASP A 33 -17.35 -4.42 -13.10
C ASP A 33 -17.49 -2.88 -13.06
N SER A 34 -16.45 -2.14 -12.66
CA SER A 34 -16.50 -0.67 -12.58
C SER A 34 -16.22 0.02 -13.93
N ILE A 35 -15.65 -0.70 -14.90
CA ILE A 35 -15.35 -0.17 -16.25
C ILE A 35 -16.64 0.00 -17.07
N THR A 36 -17.72 -0.70 -16.73
CA THR A 36 -18.98 -0.71 -17.48
C THR A 36 -20.07 0.20 -16.90
N LYS A 37 -19.81 0.93 -15.81
CA LYS A 37 -20.88 1.63 -15.07
C LYS A 37 -20.52 3.04 -14.57
N SER A 38 -20.06 3.93 -15.45
CA SER A 38 -20.39 5.36 -15.35
C SER A 38 -19.94 6.10 -16.60
N GLU A 39 -20.87 6.75 -17.29
CA GLU A 39 -20.59 7.69 -18.39
C GLU A 39 -19.91 9.00 -17.92
N GLU A 40 -19.49 9.08 -16.66
CA GLU A 40 -18.64 10.14 -16.12
C GLU A 40 -17.54 9.52 -15.25
N ILE A 41 -16.33 9.37 -15.81
CA ILE A 41 -15.14 9.05 -15.01
C ILE A 41 -14.88 10.29 -14.16
N ASP A 42 -15.21 10.25 -12.86
CA ASP A 42 -14.81 11.32 -11.95
C ASP A 42 -13.28 11.46 -12.02
N ASP A 43 -12.81 12.59 -12.54
CA ASP A 43 -11.40 12.93 -12.72
C ASP A 43 -10.58 12.79 -11.42
N LYS A 44 -11.25 12.74 -10.26
CA LYS A 44 -10.62 12.52 -8.95
C LYS A 44 -10.19 11.09 -8.68
N VAL A 45 -10.78 10.10 -9.36
CA VAL A 45 -10.46 8.68 -9.12
C VAL A 45 -9.04 8.40 -9.61
N VAL A 46 -8.20 7.89 -8.71
CA VAL A 46 -6.84 7.45 -9.05
C VAL A 46 -6.82 5.93 -9.00
N TYR A 47 -6.65 5.27 -10.14
CA TYR A 47 -6.61 3.81 -10.17
C TYR A 47 -5.23 3.27 -9.80
N MET A 48 -5.20 2.08 -9.20
CA MET A 48 -3.96 1.39 -8.84
C MET A 48 -3.04 1.18 -10.06
N ASN A 49 -3.61 0.90 -11.23
CA ASN A 49 -2.84 0.62 -12.44
C ASN A 49 -2.42 1.90 -13.20
N ASP A 50 -2.92 3.08 -12.80
CA ASP A 50 -2.56 4.35 -13.41
C ASP A 50 -1.31 4.95 -12.72
N LEU A 51 -0.14 4.50 -13.17
CA LEU A 51 1.14 4.85 -12.56
C LEU A 51 1.44 6.35 -12.66
N GLU A 52 1.11 6.99 -13.78
CA GLU A 52 1.37 8.41 -13.99
C GLU A 52 0.48 9.28 -13.09
N LYS A 53 -0.82 8.98 -13.02
CA LYS A 53 -1.74 9.72 -12.14
C LYS A 53 -1.39 9.51 -10.66
N ARG A 54 -1.00 8.29 -10.27
CA ARG A 54 -0.47 8.00 -8.92
C ARG A 54 0.76 8.82 -8.60
N LYS A 55 1.70 8.93 -9.54
CA LYS A 55 2.93 9.69 -9.36
C LYS A 55 2.65 11.18 -9.21
N GLU A 56 1.72 11.71 -10.00
CA GLU A 56 1.26 13.10 -9.88
C GLU A 56 0.58 13.36 -8.53
N ALA A 57 -0.33 12.48 -8.11
CA ALA A 57 -1.12 12.64 -6.89
C ALA A 57 -0.31 12.44 -5.60
N TYR A 58 0.49 11.37 -5.53
CA TYR A 58 1.08 10.88 -4.28
C TYR A 58 2.60 10.97 -4.23
N GLY A 59 3.27 11.14 -5.37
CA GLY A 59 4.73 11.13 -5.46
C GLY A 59 5.32 9.71 -5.50
N ILE A 60 6.62 9.59 -5.19
CA ILE A 60 7.37 8.33 -5.30
C ILE A 60 7.78 7.80 -3.93
N CYS A 61 7.55 6.51 -3.70
CA CYS A 61 8.03 5.79 -2.53
C CYS A 61 9.55 5.56 -2.62
N GLY A 62 10.28 5.93 -1.58
CA GLY A 62 11.74 5.77 -1.52
C GLY A 62 12.21 4.34 -1.26
N GLU A 63 11.31 3.42 -0.93
CA GLU A 63 11.63 2.01 -0.65
C GLU A 63 11.63 1.16 -1.91
N CYS A 64 10.55 1.24 -2.68
CA CYS A 64 10.37 0.46 -3.90
C CYS A 64 10.58 1.27 -5.18
N ASN A 65 10.72 2.60 -5.09
CA ASN A 65 10.83 3.51 -6.23
C ASN A 65 9.61 3.52 -7.18
N GLU A 66 8.46 3.06 -6.69
CA GLU A 66 7.17 3.12 -7.38
C GLU A 66 6.32 4.29 -6.89
N PRO A 67 5.30 4.73 -7.66
CA PRO A 67 4.34 5.72 -7.20
C PRO A 67 3.66 5.33 -5.88
N GLY A 68 3.35 6.32 -5.06
CA GLY A 68 2.51 6.12 -3.88
C GLY A 68 1.16 5.51 -4.24
N THR A 69 0.51 4.92 -3.25
CA THR A 69 -0.87 4.41 -3.35
C THR A 69 -1.82 5.24 -2.48
N GLY A 70 -1.32 6.29 -1.84
CA GLY A 70 -2.09 7.27 -1.08
C GLY A 70 -1.19 8.35 -0.49
N GLU A 71 -1.78 9.27 0.27
CA GLU A 71 -1.04 10.35 0.95
C GLU A 71 0.08 9.80 1.84
N GLU A 72 1.33 10.08 1.46
CA GLU A 72 2.54 9.60 2.12
C GLU A 72 2.57 8.07 2.36
N TRP A 73 1.85 7.31 1.52
CA TRP A 73 1.58 5.90 1.73
C TRP A 73 1.87 5.05 0.49
N CYS A 74 2.42 3.85 0.74
CA CYS A 74 2.72 2.84 -0.28
C CYS A 74 2.26 1.47 0.21
N GLN A 75 1.20 0.95 -0.39
CA GLN A 75 0.53 -0.28 0.03
C GLN A 75 1.46 -1.48 0.00
N PRO A 76 2.23 -1.75 -1.08
CA PRO A 76 3.13 -2.91 -1.11
C PRO A 76 4.18 -2.87 0.01
N CYS A 77 4.87 -1.74 0.20
CA CYS A 77 5.91 -1.61 1.23
C CYS A 77 5.34 -1.69 2.65
N ASN A 78 4.17 -1.09 2.90
CA ASN A 78 3.54 -1.18 4.23
C ASN A 78 3.02 -2.59 4.51
N ALA A 79 2.47 -3.29 3.51
CA ALA A 79 2.05 -4.68 3.66
C ALA A 79 3.23 -5.62 3.95
N GLU A 80 4.37 -5.41 3.28
CA GLU A 80 5.61 -6.16 3.54
C GLU A 80 6.11 -5.94 4.97
N ARG A 81 6.24 -4.67 5.40
CA ARG A 81 6.61 -4.33 6.79
C ARG A 81 5.65 -4.93 7.81
N PHE A 82 4.35 -4.88 7.53
CA PHE A 82 3.36 -5.47 8.41
C PHE A 82 3.60 -6.98 8.51
N LYS A 83 3.76 -7.68 7.39
CA LYS A 83 4.03 -9.14 7.38
C LYS A 83 5.31 -9.52 8.13
N GLU A 84 6.38 -8.73 8.02
CA GLU A 84 7.65 -8.97 8.72
C GLU A 84 7.54 -8.70 10.22
N ASN A 85 6.92 -7.58 10.60
CA ASN A 85 6.82 -7.16 12.00
C ASN A 85 5.69 -7.88 12.75
N PHE A 86 4.69 -8.42 12.06
CA PHE A 86 3.52 -9.03 12.69
C PHE A 86 3.88 -10.18 13.63
N LYS A 87 4.89 -10.98 13.29
CA LYS A 87 5.37 -12.07 14.17
C LYS A 87 5.88 -11.57 15.52
N ASN A 88 6.38 -10.34 15.56
CA ASN A 88 6.98 -9.73 16.75
C ASN A 88 6.08 -8.62 17.33
N TRP A 89 4.89 -8.42 16.76
CA TRP A 89 3.97 -7.39 17.21
C TRP A 89 3.20 -7.89 18.43
N THR A 90 3.12 -7.04 19.44
CA THR A 90 2.34 -7.25 20.66
C THR A 90 1.56 -5.99 20.97
N SER A 91 0.29 -6.15 21.36
CA SER A 91 -0.55 -5.08 21.90
C SER A 91 -0.21 -4.74 23.35
N GLY A 92 0.67 -5.52 23.99
CA GLY A 92 0.91 -5.51 25.43
C GLY A 92 -0.13 -6.33 26.23
N ASN A 93 -1.08 -6.97 25.55
CA ASN A 93 -2.04 -7.89 26.13
C ASN A 93 -1.90 -9.26 25.45
N ASN A 94 -1.38 -10.23 26.21
CA ASN A 94 -1.08 -11.57 25.70
C ASN A 94 -2.30 -12.32 25.16
N ASP A 95 -3.47 -12.19 25.80
CA ASP A 95 -4.70 -12.88 25.37
C ASP A 95 -5.18 -12.36 24.02
N ILE A 96 -5.08 -11.04 23.80
CA ILE A 96 -5.41 -10.38 22.53
C ILE A 96 -4.40 -10.78 21.46
N ASP A 97 -3.11 -10.81 21.81
CA ASP A 97 -2.04 -11.17 20.88
C ASP A 97 -2.17 -12.61 20.40
N GLU A 98 -2.45 -13.55 21.31
CA GLU A 98 -2.70 -14.95 20.98
C GLU A 98 -3.89 -15.11 20.04
N LEU A 99 -5.02 -14.44 20.34
CA LEU A 99 -6.21 -14.48 19.49
C LEU A 99 -5.96 -13.95 18.08
N ILE A 100 -5.23 -12.83 17.97
CA ILE A 100 -4.89 -12.20 16.68
C ILE A 100 -3.94 -13.08 15.87
N GLN A 101 -2.88 -13.60 16.49
CA GLN A 101 -1.90 -14.46 15.83
C GLN A 101 -2.53 -15.79 15.38
N TYR A 102 -3.32 -16.43 16.24
CA TYR A 102 -4.03 -17.68 15.92
C TYR A 102 -4.96 -17.49 14.71
N SER A 103 -5.78 -16.43 14.72
CA SER A 103 -6.72 -16.15 13.63
C SER A 103 -6.02 -15.94 12.28
N GLN A 104 -4.91 -15.20 12.27
CA GLN A 104 -4.16 -14.89 11.03
C GLN A 104 -3.27 -16.05 10.55
N LEU A 105 -2.82 -16.95 11.43
CA LEU A 105 -2.10 -18.17 11.05
C LEU A 105 -3.05 -19.19 10.41
N ASN A 106 -4.25 -19.36 10.94
CA ASN A 106 -5.23 -20.33 10.43
C ASN A 106 -5.89 -19.88 9.12
N TYR A 107 -5.99 -18.57 8.86
CA TYR A 107 -6.50 -18.04 7.59
C TYR A 107 -5.61 -18.40 6.38
N LYS A 108 -4.32 -18.72 6.58
CA LYS A 108 -3.41 -19.12 5.48
C LYS A 108 -3.63 -20.55 4.95
N MET A 109 -4.57 -21.31 5.53
CA MET A 109 -4.88 -22.70 5.16
C MET A 109 -6.19 -22.87 4.34
N SER A 110 -6.86 -21.77 3.97
CA SER A 110 -8.04 -21.76 3.08
C SER A 110 -7.73 -21.04 1.77
#